data_AF-A0A1C9WLN3-F1
#
_entry.id   AF-A0A1C9WLN3-F1
#
_cell.length_a   1.000
_cell.length_b   1.000
_cell.length_c   1.000
_cell.angle_alpha   90.00
_cell.angle_beta   90.00
_cell.angle_gamma   90.00
#
_symmetry.space_group_name_H-M   'P 1'
#
loop_
_entity.id
_entity.type
_entity.pdbx_description
1 polymer ?
#
loop_
_entity_poly.entity_id
_entity_poly.type
_entity_poly.pdbx_seq_one_letter_code
_entity_poly.pdbx_strand_id
1 'polypeptide(L)'
;MTGPDTGVAPDATALGFAQRKSWVFSAWWYPAVLAVSGAVYAGLAQALGQNPETGVVLAILGGAGSTLGWALTVGPRFTRKAPRPAADIAGVDQGIRITPGMIRTILIASALGVGALVLFTPDGGSPETLPLLGMLAVWPLGLAAGLAHTRRFMLDSAGLYARWLDRG
;
A
#
# COMPACT_ATOMS: atom_id res chain seq x y z
N MET A 1 -14.52 -21.26 -41.03
CA MET A 1 -13.55 -21.07 -39.93
C MET A 1 -13.57 -19.60 -39.54
N THR A 2 -14.49 -19.22 -38.66
CA THR A 2 -14.53 -17.90 -38.03
C THR A 2 -13.58 -17.95 -36.84
N GLY A 3 -12.43 -17.29 -36.94
CA GLY A 3 -11.51 -17.15 -35.80
C GLY A 3 -12.20 -16.44 -34.63
N PRO A 4 -11.83 -16.71 -33.38
CA PRO A 4 -12.43 -16.02 -32.24
C PRO A 4 -12.18 -14.53 -32.38
N ASP A 5 -13.24 -13.74 -32.28
CA ASP A 5 -13.18 -12.27 -32.20
C ASP A 5 -12.13 -11.90 -31.15
N THR A 6 -11.02 -11.32 -31.60
CA THR A 6 -9.99 -10.73 -30.73
C THR A 6 -10.42 -9.37 -30.19
N GLY A 7 -11.74 -9.18 -30.04
CA GLY A 7 -12.31 -8.08 -29.28
C GLY A 7 -11.89 -8.25 -27.83
N VAL A 8 -10.82 -7.56 -27.44
CA VAL A 8 -10.39 -7.46 -26.05
C VAL A 8 -11.63 -7.14 -25.21
N ALA A 9 -12.00 -8.05 -24.32
CA ALA A 9 -13.15 -7.85 -23.45
C ALA A 9 -13.03 -6.47 -22.78
N PRO A 10 -14.05 -5.61 -22.82
CA PRO A 10 -14.02 -4.27 -22.21
C PRO A 10 -13.51 -4.31 -20.75
N ASP A 11 -13.81 -5.40 -20.06
CA ASP A 11 -13.38 -5.71 -18.70
C ASP A 11 -11.85 -5.84 -18.57
N ALA A 12 -11.16 -6.42 -19.56
CA ALA A 12 -9.71 -6.60 -19.53
C ALA A 12 -8.95 -5.26 -19.62
N THR A 13 -9.45 -4.32 -20.43
CA THR A 13 -8.86 -2.99 -20.57
C THR A 13 -9.09 -2.13 -19.33
N ALA A 14 -10.29 -2.21 -18.74
CA ALA A 14 -10.61 -1.55 -17.48
C ALA A 14 -9.74 -2.08 -16.32
N LEU A 15 -9.53 -3.39 -16.24
CA LEU A 15 -8.63 -4.00 -15.26
C LEU A 15 -7.17 -3.59 -15.48
N GLY A 16 -6.70 -3.54 -16.73
CA GLY A 16 -5.36 -3.04 -17.04
C GLY A 16 -5.15 -1.58 -16.60
N PHE A 17 -6.19 -0.75 -16.71
CA PHE A 17 -6.17 0.61 -16.18
C PHE A 17 -6.07 0.64 -14.64
N ALA A 18 -6.86 -0.19 -13.96
CA ALA A 18 -6.83 -0.32 -12.52
C ALA A 18 -5.46 -0.82 -12.02
N GLN A 19 -4.85 -1.80 -12.70
CA GLN A 19 -3.49 -2.28 -12.43
C GLN A 19 -2.42 -1.19 -12.58
N ARG A 20 -2.52 -0.36 -13.63
CA ARG A 20 -1.63 0.80 -13.77
C ARG A 20 -1.77 1.75 -12.59
N LYS A 21 -3.02 2.07 -12.17
CA LYS A 21 -3.27 2.95 -11.02
C LYS A 21 -2.79 2.36 -9.71
N SER A 22 -2.96 1.06 -9.47
CA SER A 22 -2.45 0.41 -8.26
C SER A 22 -0.93 0.38 -8.20
N TRP A 23 -0.25 0.21 -9.34
CA TRP A 23 1.20 0.34 -9.42
C TRP A 23 1.66 1.77 -9.12
N VAL A 24 1.05 2.77 -9.76
CA VAL A 24 1.34 4.20 -9.50
C VAL A 24 1.14 4.53 -8.02
N PHE A 25 0.09 4.00 -7.39
CA PHE A 25 -0.16 4.18 -5.97
C PHE A 25 0.89 3.50 -5.09
N SER A 26 1.14 2.20 -5.32
CA SER A 26 2.03 1.39 -4.50
C SER A 26 3.46 1.91 -4.46
N ALA A 27 3.93 2.45 -5.59
CA ALA A 27 5.30 2.94 -5.73
C ALA A 27 5.68 4.04 -4.72
N TRP A 28 4.76 4.94 -4.37
CA TRP A 28 5.01 5.98 -3.36
C TRP A 28 4.42 5.63 -1.99
N TRP A 29 3.34 4.85 -1.94
CA TRP A 29 2.62 4.54 -0.71
C TRP A 29 3.47 3.76 0.30
N TYR A 30 4.12 2.67 -0.10
CA TYR A 30 4.86 1.83 0.86
C TYR A 30 6.07 2.55 1.48
N PRO A 31 6.88 3.31 0.72
CA PRO A 31 7.88 4.19 1.33
C PRO A 31 7.26 5.29 2.22
N ALA A 32 6.09 5.82 1.88
CA ALA A 32 5.41 6.79 2.73
C ALA A 32 4.97 6.18 4.07
N VAL A 33 4.53 4.91 4.10
CA VAL A 33 4.23 4.19 5.34
C VAL A 33 5.49 4.09 6.22
N LEU A 34 6.66 3.81 5.63
CA LEU A 34 7.93 3.85 6.36
C LEU A 34 8.23 5.25 6.91
N ALA A 35 7.96 6.30 6.12
CA ALA A 35 8.16 7.68 6.56
C ALA A 35 7.32 8.02 7.78
N VAL A 36 6.02 7.69 7.72
CA VAL A 36 5.06 7.88 8.83
C VAL A 36 5.49 7.07 10.05
N SER A 37 5.93 5.83 9.84
CA SER A 37 6.44 4.98 10.91
C SER A 37 7.64 5.59 11.63
N GLY A 38 8.59 6.15 10.88
CA GLY A 38 9.74 6.89 11.44
C GLY A 38 9.31 8.15 12.19
N ALA A 39 8.35 8.90 11.64
CA ALA A 39 7.82 10.11 12.29
C ALA A 39 7.11 9.78 13.61
N VAL A 40 6.34 8.69 13.67
CA VAL A 40 5.71 8.19 14.91
C VAL A 40 6.76 7.80 15.93
N TYR A 41 7.80 7.06 15.54
CA TYR A 41 8.92 6.74 16.43
C TYR A 41 9.56 8.02 16.98
N ALA A 42 9.96 8.95 16.12
CA ALA A 42 10.64 10.18 16.51
C ALA A 42 9.79 11.03 17.46
N GLY A 43 8.49 11.16 17.18
CA GLY A 43 7.56 11.91 18.01
C GLY A 43 7.39 11.30 19.40
N LEU A 44 7.24 9.98 19.48
CA LEU A 44 7.12 9.27 20.76
C LEU A 44 8.44 9.30 21.55
N ALA A 45 9.58 9.08 20.89
CA ALA A 45 10.89 9.15 21.52
C ALA A 45 11.15 10.54 22.10
N GLN A 46 10.88 11.60 21.32
CA GLN A 46 11.00 12.98 21.76
C GLN A 46 10.09 13.28 22.97
N ALA A 47 8.85 12.80 22.96
CA ALA A 47 7.90 12.99 24.06
C ALA A 47 8.35 12.32 25.36
N LEU A 48 9.15 11.25 25.27
CA LEU A 48 9.70 10.50 26.40
C LEU A 48 11.11 10.96 26.82
N GLY A 49 11.65 12.00 26.18
CA GLY A 49 13.02 12.46 26.42
C GLY A 49 14.11 11.50 25.93
N GLN A 50 13.77 10.59 25.01
CA GLN A 50 14.69 9.66 24.37
C GLN A 50 15.29 10.24 23.08
N ASN A 51 16.31 9.57 22.52
CA ASN A 51 16.92 9.99 21.25
C ASN A 51 15.96 9.74 20.05
N PRO A 52 15.50 10.78 19.32
CA PRO A 52 14.60 10.61 18.18
C PRO A 52 15.33 10.27 16.86
N GLU A 53 16.66 10.25 16.84
CA GLU A 53 17.49 10.16 15.62
C GLU A 53 17.11 8.98 14.73
N THR A 54 16.88 7.80 15.29
CA THR A 54 16.46 6.62 14.53
C THR A 54 15.15 6.86 13.79
N GLY A 55 14.16 7.46 14.44
CA GLY A 55 12.88 7.78 13.82
C GLY A 55 13.02 8.83 12.71
N VAL A 56 13.86 9.84 12.94
CA VAL A 56 14.16 10.88 11.94
C VAL A 56 14.82 10.28 10.70
N VAL A 57 15.82 9.42 10.87
CA VAL A 57 16.49 8.73 9.75
C VAL A 57 15.48 7.90 8.95
N LEU A 58 14.62 7.13 9.62
CA LEU A 58 13.57 6.35 8.96
C LEU A 58 12.55 7.24 8.23
N ALA A 59 12.18 8.37 8.82
CA ALA A 59 11.28 9.35 8.22
C ALA A 59 11.86 9.91 6.92
N ILE A 60 13.14 10.28 6.94
CA ILE A 60 13.87 10.79 5.77
C ILE A 60 13.98 9.73 4.68
N LEU A 61 14.39 8.50 5.03
CA LEU A 61 14.51 7.40 4.07
C LEU A 61 13.17 7.07 3.40
N GLY A 62 12.10 6.96 4.20
CA GLY A 62 10.76 6.74 3.67
C GLY A 62 10.26 7.90 2.81
N GLY A 63 10.51 9.14 3.23
CA GLY A 63 10.14 10.34 2.49
C GLY A 63 10.87 10.45 1.14
N ALA A 64 12.18 10.20 1.14
CA ALA A 64 12.99 10.15 -0.08
C ALA A 64 12.52 9.02 -1.00
N GLY A 65 12.30 7.82 -0.47
CA GLY A 65 11.77 6.68 -1.23
C GLY A 65 10.38 6.97 -1.82
N SER A 66 9.51 7.64 -1.08
CA SER A 66 8.16 8.02 -1.53
C SER A 66 8.24 9.03 -2.67
N THR A 67 9.11 10.03 -2.53
CA THR A 67 9.37 11.04 -3.56
C THR A 67 9.92 10.39 -4.83
N LEU A 68 10.88 9.47 -4.70
CA LEU A 68 11.44 8.70 -5.82
C LEU A 68 10.36 7.84 -6.49
N GLY A 69 9.58 7.08 -5.72
CA GLY A 69 8.47 6.28 -6.23
C GLY A 69 7.43 7.13 -6.96
N TRP A 70 7.12 8.31 -6.42
CA TRP A 70 6.26 9.27 -7.10
C TRP A 70 6.87 9.74 -8.43
N ALA A 71 8.16 10.10 -8.44
CA ALA A 71 8.88 10.60 -9.61
C ALA A 71 8.96 9.54 -10.72
N LEU A 72 9.29 8.29 -10.37
CA LEU A 72 9.36 7.16 -11.30
C LEU A 72 7.99 6.85 -11.94
N THR A 73 6.90 7.26 -11.29
CA THR A 73 5.53 7.00 -11.76
C THR A 73 4.88 8.21 -12.43
N VAL A 74 5.58 9.33 -12.63
CA VAL A 74 5.07 10.54 -13.30
C VAL A 74 4.54 10.23 -14.70
N GLY A 75 5.32 9.51 -15.52
CA GLY A 75 4.90 9.16 -16.88
C GLY A 75 3.57 8.39 -16.91
N PRO A 76 3.46 7.23 -16.23
CA PRO A 76 2.21 6.48 -16.15
C PRO A 76 1.06 7.21 -15.43
N ARG A 77 1.35 8.17 -14.55
CA ARG A 77 0.34 8.98 -13.85
C ARG A 77 -0.35 9.98 -14.79
N PHE A 78 0.39 10.58 -15.72
CA PHE A 78 -0.12 11.63 -16.62
C PHE A 78 -0.28 11.18 -18.07
N THR A 79 0.03 9.92 -18.40
CA THR A 79 -0.13 9.42 -19.77
C THR A 79 -1.60 9.32 -20.18
N ARG A 80 -1.89 9.75 -21.42
CA ARG A 80 -3.17 9.51 -22.12
C ARG A 80 -3.15 8.24 -22.97
N LYS A 81 -2.05 7.49 -22.96
CA LYS A 81 -1.96 6.24 -23.72
C LYS A 81 -2.96 5.22 -23.16
N ALA A 82 -3.65 4.55 -24.08
CA ALA A 82 -4.57 3.48 -23.75
C ALA A 82 -3.86 2.44 -22.85
N PRO A 83 -4.51 1.99 -21.77
CA PRO A 83 -3.94 0.98 -20.90
C PRO A 83 -3.79 -0.34 -21.66
N ARG A 84 -2.71 -1.08 -21.36
CA ARG A 84 -2.60 -2.46 -21.86
C ARG A 84 -3.66 -3.31 -21.16
N PRO A 85 -4.36 -4.20 -21.89
CA PRO A 85 -5.33 -5.10 -21.27
C PRO A 85 -4.64 -5.99 -20.22
N ALA A 86 -5.35 -6.32 -19.15
CA ALA A 86 -4.85 -7.26 -18.15
C ALA A 86 -4.62 -8.64 -18.80
N ALA A 87 -3.41 -9.17 -18.66
CA ALA A 87 -3.03 -10.47 -19.22
C ALA A 87 -3.58 -11.65 -18.39
N ASP A 88 -3.83 -11.43 -17.10
CA ASP A 88 -4.29 -12.46 -16.15
C ASP A 88 -5.47 -11.94 -15.32
N ILE A 89 -6.67 -12.04 -15.89
CA ILE A 89 -7.92 -11.64 -15.22
C ILE A 89 -8.21 -12.57 -14.04
N ALA A 90 -7.99 -13.89 -14.23
CA ALA A 90 -8.27 -14.89 -13.21
C ALA A 90 -7.43 -14.67 -11.94
N GLY A 91 -6.14 -14.35 -12.10
CA GLY A 91 -5.25 -14.01 -10.99
C GLY A 91 -5.67 -12.72 -10.28
N VAL A 92 -6.14 -11.70 -11.01
CA VAL A 92 -6.66 -10.47 -10.40
C VAL A 92 -7.92 -10.77 -9.59
N ASP A 93 -8.87 -11.54 -10.12
CA ASP A 93 -10.10 -11.92 -9.42
C ASP A 93 -9.83 -12.76 -8.17
N GLN A 94 -8.86 -13.68 -8.25
CA GLN A 94 -8.38 -14.40 -7.08
C GLN A 94 -7.78 -13.44 -6.05
N GLY A 95 -6.93 -12.50 -6.48
CA GLY A 95 -6.36 -11.46 -5.64
C GLY A 95 -7.41 -10.63 -4.90
N ILE A 96 -8.45 -10.17 -5.59
CA ILE A 96 -9.57 -9.41 -5.02
C ILE A 96 -10.29 -10.22 -3.92
N ARG A 97 -10.48 -11.53 -4.15
CA ARG A 97 -11.17 -12.45 -3.23
C ARG A 97 -10.36 -12.74 -1.98
N ILE A 98 -9.04 -12.95 -2.10
CA ILE A 98 -8.19 -13.29 -0.94
C ILE A 98 -7.80 -12.06 -0.11
N THR A 99 -7.78 -10.87 -0.70
CA THR A 99 -7.27 -9.65 -0.05
C THR A 99 -7.94 -9.33 1.31
N PRO A 100 -9.27 -9.42 1.50
CA PRO A 100 -9.88 -9.19 2.80
C PRO A 100 -9.38 -10.16 3.88
N GLY A 101 -9.22 -11.44 3.53
CA GLY A 101 -8.64 -12.45 4.42
C GLY A 101 -7.20 -12.12 4.76
N MET A 102 -6.40 -11.75 3.76
CA MET A 102 -5.00 -11.33 3.95
C MET A 102 -4.86 -10.11 4.86
N ILE A 103 -5.69 -9.07 4.68
CA ILE A 103 -5.73 -7.90 5.56
C ILE A 103 -6.03 -8.31 7.00
N ARG A 104 -7.06 -9.14 7.20
CA ARG A 104 -7.44 -9.62 8.53
C ARG A 104 -6.30 -10.41 9.18
N THR A 105 -5.66 -11.31 8.44
CA THR A 105 -4.53 -12.11 8.92
C THR A 105 -3.34 -11.23 9.31
N ILE A 106 -2.98 -10.25 8.48
CA ILE A 106 -1.90 -9.29 8.78
C ILE A 106 -2.20 -8.55 10.08
N LEU A 107 -3.40 -7.97 10.21
CA LEU A 107 -3.76 -7.18 11.38
C LEU A 107 -3.81 -8.02 12.66
N ILE A 108 -4.38 -9.23 12.61
CA ILE A 108 -4.41 -10.15 13.75
C ILE A 108 -3.00 -10.59 14.13
N ALA A 109 -2.20 -11.06 13.17
CA ALA A 109 -0.85 -11.54 13.43
C ALA A 109 0.02 -10.41 14.01
N SER A 110 -0.10 -9.20 13.49
CA SER A 110 0.64 -8.05 14.02
C SER A 110 0.16 -7.63 15.41
N ALA A 111 -1.14 -7.61 15.68
CA ALA A 111 -1.66 -7.31 17.01
C ALA A 111 -1.18 -8.36 18.04
N LEU A 112 -1.20 -9.64 17.67
CA LEU A 112 -0.66 -10.72 18.50
C LEU A 112 0.85 -10.59 18.71
N GLY A 113 1.61 -10.23 17.66
CA GLY A 113 3.05 -10.01 17.76
C GLY A 113 3.42 -8.85 18.68
N VAL A 114 2.74 -7.70 18.53
CA VAL A 114 2.90 -6.54 19.41
C VAL A 114 2.51 -6.90 20.85
N GLY A 115 1.37 -7.56 21.04
CA GLY A 115 0.93 -8.02 22.37
C GLY A 115 1.92 -9.00 23.01
N ALA A 116 2.48 -9.93 22.23
CA ALA A 116 3.50 -10.87 22.71
C ALA A 116 4.78 -10.15 23.12
N LEU A 117 5.23 -9.14 22.35
CA LEU A 117 6.40 -8.33 22.73
C LEU A 117 6.17 -7.63 24.07
N VAL A 118 4.99 -7.03 24.27
CA VAL A 118 4.64 -6.37 25.53
C VAL A 118 4.59 -7.33 26.71
N LEU A 119 4.02 -8.53 26.53
CA LEU A 119 3.78 -9.48 27.61
C LEU A 119 4.99 -10.37 27.96
N PHE A 120 5.84 -10.68 26.99
CA PHE A 120 6.92 -11.68 27.16
C PHE A 120 8.33 -11.08 27.13
N THR A 121 8.49 -9.78 26.84
CA THR A 121 9.79 -9.11 26.89
C THR A 121 9.96 -8.40 28.25
N PRO A 122 11.11 -8.53 28.93
CA PRO A 122 11.42 -7.68 30.08
C PRO A 122 11.26 -6.21 29.70
N ASP A 123 10.53 -5.45 30.50
CA ASP A 123 10.18 -4.04 30.24
C ASP A 123 9.31 -3.80 28.99
N GLY A 124 8.68 -4.83 28.42
CA GLY A 124 7.84 -4.71 27.21
C GLY A 124 6.62 -3.79 27.36
N GLY A 125 6.15 -3.55 28.59
CA GLY A 125 5.10 -2.59 28.91
C GLY A 125 5.61 -1.23 29.40
N SER A 126 6.93 -1.03 29.43
CA SER A 126 7.51 0.21 29.93
C SER A 126 7.28 1.34 28.92
N PRO A 127 7.12 2.60 29.38
CA PRO A 127 6.97 3.75 28.49
C PRO A 127 8.10 3.84 27.46
N GLU A 128 9.30 3.37 27.81
CA GLU A 128 10.48 3.44 26.96
C GLU A 128 10.37 2.60 25.68
N THR A 129 9.47 1.61 25.64
CA THR A 129 9.22 0.78 24.47
C THR A 129 8.17 1.37 23.52
N LEU A 130 7.41 2.39 23.94
CA LEU A 130 6.33 2.97 23.15
C LEU A 130 6.75 3.44 21.75
N PRO A 131 7.92 4.08 21.53
CA PRO A 131 8.33 4.47 20.18
C PRO A 131 8.45 3.26 19.25
N LEU A 132 8.99 2.15 19.75
CA LEU A 132 9.12 0.91 18.98
C LEU A 132 7.75 0.29 18.70
N LEU A 133 6.87 0.21 19.70
CA LEU A 133 5.52 -0.34 19.53
C LEU A 133 4.68 0.50 18.57
N GLY A 134 4.77 1.82 18.67
CA GLY A 134 4.10 2.75 17.75
C GLY A 134 4.56 2.56 16.31
N MET A 135 5.88 2.47 16.10
CA MET A 135 6.47 2.15 14.80
C MET A 135 5.95 0.81 14.24
N LEU A 136 5.97 -0.24 15.06
CA LEU A 136 5.51 -1.58 14.68
C LEU A 136 4.00 -1.64 14.37
N ALA A 137 3.19 -0.77 14.97
CA ALA A 137 1.76 -0.68 14.68
C ALA A 137 1.46 0.02 13.35
N VAL A 138 2.25 1.03 12.97
CA VAL A 138 2.03 1.79 11.73
C VAL A 138 2.22 0.93 10.48
N TRP A 139 3.23 0.05 10.47
CA TRP A 139 3.53 -0.82 9.33
C TRP A 139 2.35 -1.69 8.85
N PRO A 140 1.77 -2.58 9.68
CA PRO A 140 0.67 -3.44 9.27
C PRO A 140 -0.59 -2.65 8.93
N LEU A 141 -0.84 -1.52 9.60
CA LEU A 141 -1.94 -0.61 9.26
C LEU A 141 -1.75 0.00 7.87
N GLY A 142 -0.55 0.49 7.57
CA GLY A 142 -0.22 1.04 6.26
C GLY A 142 -0.28 0.00 5.14
N LEU A 143 0.20 -1.22 5.39
CA LEU A 143 0.07 -2.35 4.47
C LEU A 143 -1.39 -2.71 4.22
N ALA A 144 -2.19 -2.87 5.29
CA ALA A 144 -3.60 -3.18 5.20
C ALA A 144 -4.38 -2.10 4.42
N ALA A 145 -4.11 -0.82 4.69
CA ALA A 145 -4.71 0.30 3.98
C ALA A 145 -4.32 0.29 2.49
N GLY A 146 -3.05 0.02 2.16
CA GLY A 146 -2.57 -0.07 0.78
C GLY A 146 -3.24 -1.20 -0.01
N LEU A 147 -3.40 -2.36 0.62
CA LEU A 147 -4.11 -3.52 0.05
C LEU A 147 -5.60 -3.23 -0.14
N ALA A 148 -6.27 -2.63 0.86
CA ALA A 148 -7.66 -2.24 0.77
C ALA A 148 -7.89 -1.23 -0.38
N HIS A 149 -6.99 -0.26 -0.51
CA HIS A 149 -7.04 0.75 -1.58
C HIS A 149 -6.84 0.11 -2.96
N THR A 150 -5.84 -0.78 -3.09
CA THR A 150 -5.59 -1.52 -4.34
C THR A 150 -6.78 -2.39 -4.73
N ARG A 151 -7.37 -3.11 -3.77
CA ARG A 151 -8.59 -3.90 -4.00
C ARG A 151 -9.74 -3.02 -4.49
N ARG A 152 -9.91 -1.83 -3.91
CA ARG A 152 -10.95 -0.88 -4.34
C ARG A 152 -10.76 -0.44 -5.79
N PHE A 153 -9.52 -0.22 -6.25
CA PHE A 153 -9.27 0.09 -7.65
C PHE A 153 -9.69 -1.04 -8.59
N MET A 154 -9.43 -2.30 -8.20
CA MET A 154 -9.78 -3.44 -9.04
C MET A 154 -11.29 -3.66 -9.11
N LEU A 155 -12.00 -3.48 -7.99
CA LEU A 155 -13.47 -3.57 -7.94
C LEU A 155 -14.16 -2.44 -8.72
N ASP A 156 -13.64 -1.22 -8.68
CA ASP A 156 -14.19 -0.05 -9.40
C ASP A 156 -13.50 0.14 -10.77
N SER A 157 -12.92 -0.92 -11.35
CA SER A 157 -12.11 -0.83 -12.58
C SER A 157 -12.90 -0.24 -13.75
N ALA A 158 -14.13 -0.72 -13.97
CA ALA A 158 -15.03 -0.22 -15.01
C ALA A 158 -15.38 1.26 -14.81
N GLY A 159 -15.77 1.66 -13.60
CA GLY A 159 -16.12 3.05 -13.28
C GLY A 159 -14.92 4.00 -13.40
N LEU A 160 -13.73 3.55 -13.01
CA LEU A 160 -12.48 4.31 -13.18
C LEU A 160 -12.11 4.48 -14.65
N TYR A 161 -12.33 3.46 -15.47
CA TYR A 161 -12.03 3.50 -16.90
C TYR A 161 -13.02 4.38 -17.66
N ALA A 162 -14.32 4.28 -17.39
CA ALA A 162 -15.35 5.16 -17.97
C ALA A 162 -15.03 6.64 -17.71
N ARG A 163 -14.77 7.01 -16.43
CA ARG A 163 -14.36 8.39 -16.07
C ARG A 163 -13.06 8.86 -16.73
N TRP A 164 -12.20 7.93 -17.16
CA TRP A 164 -10.97 8.28 -17.87
C TRP A 164 -11.25 8.54 -19.35
N LEU A 165 -12.15 7.77 -19.96
CA LEU A 165 -12.65 8.01 -21.32
C LEU A 165 -13.38 9.36 -21.42
N ASP A 166 -14.23 9.69 -20.45
CA ASP A 166 -14.99 10.96 -20.44
C ASP A 166 -14.09 12.21 -20.31
N ARG A 167 -12.85 12.04 -19.85
CA ARG A 167 -11.86 13.13 -19.68
C ARG A 167 -10.88 13.24 -20.84
N GLY A 168 -10.86 12.28 -21.75
CA GLY A 168 -9.93 12.18 -22.87
C GLY A 168 -10.49 12.84 -24.12
#